data_AF-A0A0A0KMY8-F1
#
_entry.id   AF-A0A0A0KMY8-F1
#
_cell.length_a   1.000
_cell.length_b   1.000
_cell.length_c   1.000
_cell.angle_alpha   90.00
_cell.angle_beta   90.00
_cell.angle_gamma   90.00
#
_symmetry.space_group_name_H-M   'P 1'
#
loop_
_entity.id
_entity.type
_entity.pdbx_description
1 polymer ?
#
loop_
_entity_poly.entity_id
_entity_poly.type
_entity_poly.pdbx_seq_one_letter_code
_entity_poly.pdbx_strand_id
1 'polypeptide(L)'
;MRSFLFQVLEILELYRRIYEEYLVIPVIKGKKSEMEKFAGGLYTTSVEAFIPNTGRGIQGATSHCLGQNFAKLFEINFENEKGEKAMVWQNSWAYSTRTIGVMVMVHGDDKGLVMPLQVASIQVIIVPVPYKDADTQGIFYACSATSDMLSKAGIRAEVDIGENYSPGWKYSHWEMKGVPLRIEIGPKDLANNQVRYFVY
;
A
#
# COMPACT_ATOMS: atom_id res chain seq x y z
N MET A 1 7.71 -16.10 29.41
CA MET A 1 6.99 -14.80 29.55
C MET A 1 7.56 -13.70 28.64
N ARG A 2 8.89 -13.48 28.56
CA ARG A 2 9.49 -12.42 27.71
C ARG A 2 9.20 -12.55 26.20
N SER A 3 9.16 -13.75 25.62
CA SER A 3 8.93 -13.92 24.18
C SER A 3 7.54 -13.48 23.72
N PHE A 4 6.49 -13.70 24.52
CA PHE A 4 5.12 -13.38 24.13
C PHE A 4 4.82 -11.89 24.11
N LEU A 5 5.38 -11.14 25.06
CA LEU A 5 5.29 -9.67 25.07
C LEU A 5 6.04 -9.07 23.87
N PHE A 6 7.16 -9.68 23.50
CA PHE A 6 7.96 -9.26 22.36
C PHE A 6 7.22 -9.45 21.04
N GLN A 7 6.57 -10.61 20.83
CA GLN A 7 5.79 -10.89 19.62
C GLN A 7 4.68 -9.86 19.34
N VAL A 8 3.99 -9.36 20.39
CA VAL A 8 2.95 -8.33 20.21
C VAL A 8 3.53 -7.06 19.59
N LEU A 9 4.71 -6.64 20.06
CA LEU A 9 5.40 -5.44 19.59
C LEU A 9 6.09 -5.66 18.23
N GLU A 10 6.60 -6.85 17.95
CA GLU A 10 7.12 -7.22 16.63
C GLU A 10 6.02 -7.11 15.57
N ILE A 11 4.84 -7.66 15.83
CA ILE A 11 3.70 -7.57 14.91
C ILE A 11 3.23 -6.12 14.76
N LEU A 12 3.20 -5.35 15.85
CA LEU A 12 2.89 -3.92 15.79
C LEU A 12 3.89 -3.15 14.92
N GLU A 13 5.17 -3.51 14.99
CA GLU A 13 6.20 -2.94 14.13
C GLU A 13 6.01 -3.33 12.67
N LEU A 14 5.67 -4.58 12.37
CA LEU A 14 5.33 -5.00 11.00
C LEU A 14 4.13 -4.21 10.46
N TYR A 15 3.12 -3.92 11.27
CA TYR A 15 2.02 -3.06 10.86
C TYR A 15 2.46 -1.63 10.57
N ARG A 16 3.31 -1.02 11.43
CA ARG A 16 3.89 0.30 11.14
C ARG A 16 4.63 0.28 9.79
N ARG A 17 5.46 -0.73 9.56
CA ARG A 17 6.22 -0.89 8.31
C ARG A 17 5.33 -1.00 7.08
N ILE A 18 4.24 -1.78 7.15
CA ILE A 18 3.27 -1.85 6.05
C ILE A 18 2.71 -0.45 5.73
N TYR A 19 2.27 0.28 6.75
CA TYR A 19 1.72 1.62 6.57
C TYR A 19 2.75 2.62 6.03
N GLU A 20 3.94 2.68 6.62
CA GLU A 20 4.93 3.71 6.29
C GLU A 20 5.79 3.37 5.07
N GLU A 21 6.23 2.11 4.91
CA GLU A 21 7.16 1.71 3.84
C GLU A 21 6.44 1.39 2.52
N TYR A 22 5.23 0.83 2.59
CA TYR A 22 4.49 0.42 1.39
C TYR A 22 3.39 1.40 1.02
N LEU A 23 2.65 1.88 2.02
CA LEU A 23 1.50 2.76 1.79
C LEU A 23 1.85 4.24 1.93
N VAL A 24 3.04 4.58 2.44
CA VAL A 24 3.49 5.96 2.64
C VAL A 24 2.52 6.74 3.54
N ILE A 25 1.96 6.08 4.55
CA ILE A 25 1.03 6.67 5.52
C ILE A 25 1.71 6.69 6.90
N PRO A 26 1.91 7.88 7.50
CA PRO A 26 2.45 7.96 8.85
C PRO A 26 1.44 7.41 9.85
N VAL A 27 1.90 6.60 10.80
CA VAL A 27 1.06 6.06 11.86
C VAL A 27 1.69 6.21 13.23
N ILE A 28 0.86 6.31 14.25
CA ILE A 28 1.30 6.38 15.65
C ILE A 28 1.08 5.02 16.29
N LYS A 29 2.15 4.36 16.72
CA LYS A 29 2.07 3.17 17.58
C LYS A 29 1.63 3.58 18.98
N GLY A 30 0.68 2.85 19.56
CA GLY A 30 0.17 3.14 20.91
C GLY A 30 -0.40 1.93 21.62
N LYS A 31 -0.63 2.09 22.92
CA LYS A 31 -1.39 1.16 23.75
C LYS A 31 -2.79 1.75 23.95
N LYS A 32 -3.84 0.95 23.71
CA LYS A 32 -5.21 1.38 23.99
C LYS A 32 -5.41 1.59 25.50
N SER A 33 -6.32 2.50 25.85
CA SER A 33 -6.78 2.65 27.23
C SER A 33 -7.50 1.39 27.70
N GLU A 34 -7.71 1.25 29.01
CA GLU A 34 -8.46 0.09 29.55
C GLU A 34 -9.90 0.02 29.04
N MET A 35 -10.51 1.16 28.69
CA MET A 35 -11.86 1.22 28.11
C MET A 35 -11.91 0.84 26.63
N GLU A 36 -10.82 1.06 25.89
CA GLU A 36 -10.74 0.85 24.43
C GLU A 36 -10.00 -0.43 24.04
N LYS A 37 -9.38 -1.13 25.00
CA LYS A 37 -8.70 -2.39 24.71
C LYS A 37 -9.71 -3.49 24.39
N PHE A 38 -9.26 -4.53 23.69
CA PHE A 38 -10.06 -5.74 23.56
C PHE A 38 -10.34 -6.35 24.94
N ALA A 39 -11.62 -6.52 25.28
CA ALA A 39 -12.06 -6.95 26.61
C ALA A 39 -11.48 -8.31 27.04
N GLY A 40 -11.27 -9.23 26.08
CA GLY A 40 -10.65 -10.53 26.35
C GLY A 40 -9.12 -10.46 26.52
N GLY A 41 -8.49 -9.32 26.24
CA GLY A 41 -7.04 -9.14 26.28
C GLY A 41 -6.51 -8.61 27.61
N LEU A 42 -5.28 -9.01 27.95
CA LEU A 42 -4.51 -8.36 29.02
C LEU A 42 -4.24 -6.90 28.65
N TYR A 43 -3.72 -6.66 27.44
CA TYR A 43 -3.62 -5.33 26.85
C TYR A 43 -3.71 -5.36 25.33
N THR A 44 -4.00 -4.21 24.73
CA THR A 44 -4.09 -4.03 23.28
C THR A 44 -3.16 -2.91 22.83
N THR A 45 -2.43 -3.16 21.74
CA THR A 45 -1.64 -2.17 21.02
C THR A 45 -2.21 -1.96 19.62
N SER A 46 -2.01 -0.78 19.07
CA SER A 46 -2.51 -0.42 17.74
C SER A 46 -1.59 0.58 17.04
N VAL A 47 -1.72 0.62 15.71
CA VAL A 47 -1.27 1.75 14.90
C VAL A 47 -2.47 2.62 14.57
N GLU A 48 -2.37 3.90 14.87
CA GLU A 48 -3.41 4.90 14.59
C GLU A 48 -2.99 5.74 13.40
N ALA A 49 -3.87 5.85 12.41
CA ALA A 49 -3.74 6.78 11.29
C ALA A 49 -4.71 7.96 11.50
N PHE A 50 -4.52 9.03 10.74
CA PHE A 50 -5.36 10.21 10.78
C PHE A 50 -5.76 10.62 9.37
N ILE A 51 -7.03 10.98 9.18
CA ILE A 51 -7.56 11.48 7.90
C ILE A 51 -7.73 13.01 8.01
N PRO A 52 -6.83 13.83 7.46
CA PRO A 52 -6.85 15.28 7.64
C PRO A 52 -8.16 15.92 7.18
N ASN A 53 -8.67 15.51 6.02
CA ASN A 53 -9.84 16.12 5.40
C ASN A 53 -11.14 15.94 6.20
N THR A 54 -11.18 14.95 7.11
CA THR A 54 -12.34 14.74 7.99
C THR A 54 -12.05 15.05 9.45
N GLY A 55 -10.78 15.29 9.81
CA GLY A 55 -10.35 15.47 11.19
C GLY A 55 -10.50 14.24 12.08
N ARG A 56 -10.54 13.03 11.48
CA ARG A 56 -10.84 11.78 12.22
C ARG A 56 -9.63 10.87 12.34
N GLY A 57 -9.39 10.38 13.55
CA GLY A 57 -8.50 9.25 13.80
C GLY A 57 -9.13 7.93 13.36
N ILE A 58 -8.31 7.00 12.88
CA ILE A 58 -8.75 5.67 12.46
C ILE A 58 -7.71 4.63 12.88
N GLN A 59 -8.18 3.58 13.55
CA GLN A 59 -7.34 2.45 13.90
C GLN A 59 -7.00 1.65 12.65
N GLY A 60 -5.69 1.59 12.35
CA GLY A 60 -5.16 0.93 11.16
C GLY A 60 -4.93 -0.57 11.32
N ALA A 61 -4.41 -1.00 12.47
CA ALA A 61 -4.22 -2.40 12.82
C ALA A 61 -4.16 -2.59 14.35
N THR A 62 -4.21 -3.84 14.80
CA THR A 62 -4.22 -4.18 16.24
C THR A 62 -3.40 -5.40 16.55
N SER A 63 -2.72 -5.39 17.70
CA SER A 63 -1.96 -6.51 18.25
C SER A 63 -2.23 -6.60 19.74
N HIS A 64 -2.76 -7.74 20.18
CA HIS A 64 -3.26 -7.99 21.52
C HIS A 64 -2.35 -8.97 22.26
N CYS A 65 -1.98 -8.62 23.49
CA CYS A 65 -1.56 -9.62 24.44
C CYS A 65 -2.81 -10.14 25.14
N LEU A 66 -3.16 -11.40 24.90
CA LEU A 66 -4.35 -12.02 25.50
C LEU A 66 -4.07 -12.53 26.92
N GLY A 67 -2.80 -12.65 27.29
CA GLY A 67 -2.38 -13.26 28.53
C GLY A 67 -2.84 -14.71 28.56
N GLN A 68 -3.51 -15.09 29.65
CA GLN A 68 -4.08 -16.44 29.84
C GLN A 68 -5.61 -16.41 29.91
N ASN A 69 -6.26 -15.30 29.52
CA ASN A 69 -7.71 -15.15 29.66
C ASN A 69 -8.48 -16.23 28.86
N PHE A 70 -8.09 -16.42 27.60
CA PHE A 70 -8.68 -17.45 26.75
C PHE A 70 -8.20 -18.86 27.12
N ALA A 71 -6.95 -19.02 27.54
CA ALA A 71 -6.45 -20.31 28.02
C ALA A 71 -7.22 -20.81 29.25
N LYS A 72 -7.63 -19.91 30.16
CA LYS A 72 -8.52 -20.24 31.28
C LYS A 72 -9.92 -20.63 30.80
N LEU A 73 -10.50 -19.83 29.91
CA LEU A 73 -11.87 -20.04 29.41
C LEU A 73 -12.02 -21.37 28.65
N PHE A 74 -11.02 -21.74 27.86
CA PHE A 74 -11.03 -22.93 27.01
C PHE A 74 -10.17 -24.08 27.55
N GLU A 75 -9.69 -23.98 28.79
CA GLU A 75 -8.84 -24.97 29.45
C GLU A 75 -7.61 -25.40 28.62
N ILE A 76 -6.97 -24.45 27.95
CA ILE A 76 -5.80 -24.70 27.09
C ILE A 76 -4.54 -24.80 27.96
N ASN A 77 -4.13 -26.04 28.21
CA ASN A 77 -3.03 -26.38 29.11
C ASN A 77 -1.91 -27.13 28.38
N PHE A 78 -0.70 -27.08 28.95
CA PHE A 78 0.46 -27.86 28.55
C PHE A 78 1.21 -28.34 29.81
N GLU A 79 2.06 -29.35 29.66
CA GLU A 79 2.99 -29.78 30.71
C GLU A 79 4.32 -29.03 30.54
N ASN A 80 4.79 -28.37 31.59
CA ASN A 80 6.05 -27.63 31.54
C ASN A 80 7.27 -28.57 31.72
N GLU A 81 8.48 -28.02 31.64
CA GLU A 81 9.73 -28.79 31.80
C GLU A 81 9.88 -29.49 33.17
N LYS A 82 9.08 -29.10 34.16
CA LYS A 82 9.04 -29.70 35.50
C LYS A 82 7.96 -30.77 35.66
N GLY A 83 7.19 -31.06 34.60
CA GLY A 83 6.06 -31.98 34.64
C GLY A 83 4.78 -31.38 35.22
N GLU A 84 4.72 -30.05 35.41
CA GLU A 84 3.56 -29.39 36.01
C GLU A 84 2.60 -28.89 34.92
N LYS A 85 1.29 -28.98 35.20
CA LYS A 85 0.25 -28.42 34.33
C LYS A 85 0.29 -26.88 34.36
N ALA A 86 0.50 -26.25 33.22
CA ALA A 86 0.52 -24.81 33.04
C ALA A 86 -0.40 -24.36 31.89
N MET A 87 -0.82 -23.09 31.92
CA MET A 87 -1.66 -22.50 30.86
C MET A 87 -0.83 -21.71 29.84
N VAL A 88 -1.20 -21.82 28.57
CA VAL A 88 -0.52 -21.10 27.49
C VAL A 88 -0.71 -19.59 27.59
N TRP A 89 0.31 -18.84 27.19
CA TRP A 89 0.21 -17.40 26.94
C TRP A 89 -0.15 -17.18 25.48
N GLN A 90 -1.16 -16.35 25.23
CA GLN A 90 -1.71 -16.15 23.89
C GLN A 90 -1.60 -14.70 23.46
N ASN A 91 -1.47 -14.52 22.15
CA ASN A 91 -1.54 -13.25 21.46
C ASN A 91 -2.52 -13.40 20.29
N SER A 92 -3.10 -12.30 19.85
CA SER A 92 -3.83 -12.23 18.57
C SER A 92 -3.58 -10.88 17.92
N TRP A 93 -3.74 -10.81 16.61
CA TRP A 93 -3.53 -9.58 15.86
C TRP A 93 -4.43 -9.57 14.63
N ALA A 94 -4.76 -8.38 14.15
CA ALA A 94 -5.63 -8.22 13.00
C ALA A 94 -5.24 -7.01 12.14
N TYR A 95 -5.41 -7.22 10.84
CA TYR A 95 -5.23 -6.27 9.76
C TYR A 95 -6.30 -6.55 8.70
N SER A 96 -6.80 -5.52 8.02
CA SER A 96 -7.90 -5.69 7.08
C SER A 96 -7.78 -4.77 5.87
N THR A 97 -8.67 -4.96 4.89
CA THR A 97 -8.78 -4.11 3.69
C THR A 97 -9.20 -2.68 4.01
N ARG A 98 -9.60 -2.36 5.25
CA ARG A 98 -9.76 -0.97 5.73
C ARG A 98 -8.56 -0.11 5.35
N THR A 99 -7.37 -0.68 5.43
CA THR A 99 -6.12 0.00 5.12
C THR A 99 -6.07 0.54 3.68
N ILE A 100 -6.70 -0.13 2.72
CA ILE A 100 -6.81 0.36 1.33
C ILE A 100 -7.65 1.64 1.32
N GLY A 101 -8.77 1.67 2.06
CA GLY A 101 -9.58 2.88 2.20
C GLY A 101 -8.82 4.02 2.89
N VAL A 102 -8.01 3.71 3.91
CA VAL A 102 -7.14 4.72 4.56
C VAL A 102 -6.16 5.32 3.57
N MET A 103 -5.48 4.49 2.76
CA MET A 103 -4.57 4.95 1.71
C MET A 103 -5.26 5.88 0.70
N VAL A 104 -6.45 5.49 0.22
CA VAL A 104 -7.24 6.31 -0.71
C VAL A 104 -7.59 7.66 -0.08
N MET A 105 -8.02 7.68 1.18
CA MET A 105 -8.39 8.92 1.88
C MET A 105 -7.20 9.82 2.24
N VAL A 106 -6.00 9.25 2.41
CA VAL A 106 -4.79 10.01 2.76
C VAL A 106 -4.15 10.66 1.53
N HIS A 107 -4.09 9.92 0.41
CA HIS A 107 -3.36 10.37 -0.77
C HIS A 107 -4.24 10.97 -1.87
N GLY A 108 -5.50 10.56 -1.96
CA GLY A 108 -6.39 10.98 -3.03
C GLY A 108 -6.57 12.51 -3.10
N ASP A 109 -6.72 13.02 -4.32
CA ASP A 109 -6.87 14.44 -4.62
C ASP A 109 -8.13 14.71 -5.47
N ASP A 110 -8.29 15.94 -5.95
CA ASP A 110 -9.44 16.33 -6.78
C ASP A 110 -9.44 15.68 -8.17
N LYS A 111 -8.33 15.08 -8.60
CA LYS A 111 -8.19 14.39 -9.90
C LYS A 111 -8.48 12.89 -9.78
N GLY A 112 -8.32 12.31 -8.59
CA GLY A 112 -8.73 10.94 -8.29
C GLY A 112 -7.79 10.24 -7.32
N LEU A 113 -7.45 8.99 -7.65
CA LEU A 113 -6.53 8.20 -6.83
C LEU A 113 -5.11 8.74 -6.97
N VAL A 114 -4.34 8.71 -5.89
CA VAL A 114 -2.89 8.88 -5.91
C VAL A 114 -2.30 7.66 -5.23
N MET A 115 -1.67 6.77 -6.01
CA MET A 115 -1.21 5.48 -5.52
C MET A 115 0.28 5.54 -5.15
N PRO A 116 0.69 5.05 -3.97
CA PRO A 116 2.10 4.85 -3.68
C PRO A 116 2.73 3.84 -4.65
N LEU A 117 3.97 4.10 -5.07
CA LEU A 117 4.70 3.27 -6.06
C LEU A 117 4.75 1.77 -5.70
N GLN A 118 4.79 1.42 -4.41
CA GLN A 118 4.93 0.02 -3.99
C GLN A 118 3.66 -0.79 -4.11
N VAL A 119 2.51 -0.14 -4.22
CA VAL A 119 1.20 -0.78 -4.29
C VAL A 119 0.39 -0.41 -5.54
N ALA A 120 0.87 0.54 -6.35
CA ALA A 120 0.28 0.84 -7.65
C ALA A 120 0.35 -0.39 -8.57
N SER A 121 -0.78 -0.83 -9.14
CA SER A 121 -0.79 -1.97 -10.07
C SER A 121 0.03 -1.67 -11.32
N ILE A 122 -0.10 -0.45 -11.85
CA ILE A 122 0.72 0.12 -12.91
C ILE A 122 1.50 1.28 -12.29
N GLN A 123 2.82 1.24 -12.38
CA GLN A 123 3.71 2.31 -11.90
C GLN A 123 3.95 3.36 -12.98
N VAL A 124 4.07 2.91 -14.24
CA VAL A 124 4.34 3.77 -15.39
C VAL A 124 3.37 3.47 -16.52
N ILE A 125 2.65 4.48 -17.01
CA ILE A 125 1.87 4.37 -18.23
C ILE A 125 2.53 5.16 -19.36
N ILE A 126 2.72 4.52 -20.51
CA ILE A 126 3.37 5.11 -21.68
C ILE A 126 2.29 5.42 -22.72
N VAL A 127 2.17 6.69 -23.10
CA VAL A 127 1.15 7.18 -24.03
C VAL A 127 1.83 7.70 -25.31
N PRO A 128 1.56 7.10 -26.48
CA PRO A 128 2.04 7.64 -27.74
C PRO A 128 1.28 8.92 -28.11
N VAL A 129 1.99 9.91 -28.65
CA VAL A 129 1.44 11.21 -29.05
C VAL A 129 1.76 11.48 -30.53
N PRO A 130 1.17 10.70 -31.48
CA PRO A 130 1.36 10.95 -32.90
C PRO A 130 0.65 12.25 -33.32
N TYR A 131 1.23 12.94 -34.30
CA TYR A 131 0.54 14.01 -35.05
C TYR A 131 0.51 13.67 -36.54
N LYS A 132 -0.22 14.47 -37.33
CA LYS A 132 -0.39 14.23 -38.78
C LYS A 132 0.97 14.13 -39.49
N ASP A 133 1.16 13.09 -40.30
CA ASP A 133 2.38 12.81 -41.07
C ASP A 133 3.60 12.38 -40.21
N ALA A 134 3.38 11.98 -38.96
CA ALA A 134 4.42 11.40 -38.11
C ALA A 134 4.72 9.92 -38.42
N ASP A 135 5.92 9.47 -38.07
CA ASP A 135 6.27 8.04 -38.01
C ASP A 135 5.57 7.36 -36.82
N THR A 136 4.28 7.10 -36.98
CA THR A 136 3.45 6.47 -35.94
C THR A 136 3.98 5.09 -35.55
N GLN A 137 4.50 4.32 -36.51
CA GLN A 137 5.05 2.99 -36.25
C GLN A 137 6.34 3.07 -35.42
N GLY A 138 7.23 4.02 -35.73
CA GLY A 138 8.41 4.31 -34.94
C GLY A 138 8.09 4.75 -33.50
N ILE A 139 7.05 5.58 -33.33
CA ILE A 139 6.57 5.99 -31.99
C ILE A 139 6.07 4.77 -31.20
N PHE A 140 5.22 3.94 -31.81
CA PHE A 140 4.68 2.75 -31.13
C PHE A 140 5.80 1.77 -30.76
N TYR A 141 6.77 1.57 -31.66
CA TYR A 141 7.95 0.78 -31.37
C TYR A 141 8.75 1.35 -30.19
N ALA A 142 8.99 2.67 -30.15
CA ALA A 142 9.68 3.33 -29.05
C ALA A 142 8.92 3.20 -27.72
N CYS A 143 7.59 3.30 -27.74
CA CYS A 143 6.75 3.05 -26.56
C CYS A 143 6.89 1.61 -26.05
N SER A 144 6.77 0.62 -26.93
CA SER A 144 6.95 -0.80 -26.56
C SER A 144 8.35 -1.07 -26.03
N ALA A 145 9.39 -0.58 -26.71
CA ALA A 145 10.78 -0.72 -26.27
C ALA A 145 11.03 -0.09 -24.89
N THR A 146 10.42 1.07 -24.62
CA THR A 146 10.48 1.74 -23.31
C THR A 146 9.79 0.90 -22.23
N SER A 147 8.60 0.36 -22.52
CA SER A 147 7.88 -0.52 -21.60
C SER A 147 8.67 -1.77 -21.27
N ASP A 148 9.28 -2.40 -22.28
CA ASP A 148 10.10 -3.60 -22.13
C ASP A 148 11.36 -3.31 -21.30
N MET A 149 12.01 -2.17 -21.54
CA MET A 149 13.16 -1.73 -20.76
C MET A 149 12.81 -1.53 -19.28
N LEU A 150 11.71 -0.84 -18.99
CA LEU A 150 11.23 -0.62 -17.63
C LEU A 150 10.83 -1.93 -16.95
N SER A 151 10.14 -2.81 -17.68
CA SER A 151 9.74 -4.13 -17.18
C SER A 151 10.94 -5.01 -16.83
N LYS A 152 11.99 -4.98 -17.66
CA LYS A 152 13.27 -5.65 -17.37
C LYS A 152 13.97 -5.10 -16.12
N ALA A 153 13.73 -3.83 -15.78
CA ALA A 153 14.21 -3.21 -14.54
C ALA A 153 13.30 -3.48 -13.32
N GLY A 154 12.24 -4.28 -13.47
CA GLY A 154 11.28 -4.59 -12.40
C GLY A 154 10.21 -3.54 -12.18
N ILE A 155 10.06 -2.56 -13.09
CA ILE A 155 9.04 -1.53 -13.04
C ILE A 155 7.80 -2.01 -13.78
N ARG A 156 6.63 -1.91 -13.13
CA ARG A 156 5.33 -2.28 -13.74
C ARG A 156 4.89 -1.20 -14.73
N ALA A 157 5.31 -1.36 -15.97
CA ALA A 157 5.03 -0.41 -17.05
C ALA A 157 4.06 -1.00 -18.09
N GLU A 158 3.14 -0.17 -18.58
CA GLU A 158 2.20 -0.53 -19.65
C GLU A 158 2.17 0.56 -20.74
N VAL A 159 1.70 0.21 -21.94
CA VAL A 159 1.52 1.14 -23.06
C VAL A 159 0.03 1.27 -23.41
N ASP A 160 -0.48 2.49 -23.46
CA ASP A 160 -1.84 2.78 -23.91
C ASP A 160 -1.86 3.14 -25.40
N ILE A 161 -2.00 2.13 -26.25
CA ILE A 161 -2.10 2.28 -27.72
C ILE A 161 -3.53 2.52 -28.21
N GLY A 162 -4.53 2.74 -27.34
CA GLY A 162 -5.91 2.90 -27.78
C GLY A 162 -6.10 4.09 -28.74
N GLU A 163 -6.44 3.84 -30.00
CA GLU A 163 -6.56 4.91 -31.02
C GLU A 163 -7.86 5.72 -30.89
N ASN A 164 -8.85 5.18 -30.18
CA ASN A 164 -10.19 5.76 -30.05
C ASN A 164 -10.24 6.99 -29.11
N TYR A 165 -9.14 7.31 -28.43
CA TYR A 165 -9.11 8.37 -27.42
C TYR A 165 -7.96 9.33 -27.68
N SER A 166 -8.24 10.63 -27.49
CA SER A 166 -7.20 11.66 -27.54
C SER A 166 -6.19 11.46 -26.41
N PRO A 167 -4.93 11.92 -26.57
CA PRO A 167 -3.95 11.87 -25.49
C PRO A 167 -4.46 12.51 -24.21
N GLY A 168 -5.10 13.68 -24.31
CA GLY A 168 -5.71 14.37 -23.16
C GLY A 168 -6.76 13.55 -22.41
N TRP A 169 -7.55 12.72 -23.11
CA TRP A 169 -8.48 11.80 -22.44
C TRP A 169 -7.73 10.70 -21.67
N LYS A 170 -6.70 10.10 -22.30
CA LYS A 170 -5.87 9.06 -21.66
C LYS A 170 -5.18 9.61 -20.41
N TYR A 171 -4.71 10.84 -20.48
CA TYR A 171 -4.08 11.55 -19.37
C TYR A 171 -5.00 11.58 -18.16
N SER A 172 -6.22 12.10 -18.31
CA SER A 172 -7.21 12.14 -17.23
C SER A 172 -7.63 10.74 -16.78
N HIS A 173 -7.72 9.75 -17.68
CA HIS A 173 -8.07 8.38 -17.34
C HIS A 173 -7.05 7.75 -16.38
N TRP A 174 -5.76 7.91 -16.67
CA TRP A 174 -4.69 7.31 -15.88
C TRP A 174 -4.35 8.12 -14.62
N GLU A 175 -4.51 9.44 -14.66
CA GLU A 175 -4.47 10.30 -13.47
C GLU A 175 -5.59 9.92 -12.49
N MET A 176 -6.82 9.74 -12.97
CA MET A 176 -7.95 9.31 -12.11
C MET A 176 -7.71 7.94 -11.47
N LYS A 177 -7.06 7.01 -12.19
CA LYS A 177 -6.69 5.69 -11.68
C LYS A 177 -5.46 5.70 -10.75
N GLY A 178 -4.79 6.83 -10.63
CA GLY A 178 -3.62 7.01 -9.77
C GLY A 178 -2.37 6.29 -10.24
N VAL A 179 -2.16 6.17 -11.55
CA VAL A 179 -0.86 5.72 -12.07
C VAL A 179 0.19 6.77 -11.72
N PRO A 180 1.25 6.44 -10.95
CA PRO A 180 2.17 7.45 -10.39
C PRO A 180 2.98 8.23 -11.42
N LEU A 181 3.30 7.61 -12.56
CA LEU A 181 4.14 8.21 -13.59
C LEU A 181 3.55 7.98 -14.98
N ARG A 182 3.49 9.04 -15.78
CA ARG A 182 3.17 8.97 -17.21
C ARG A 182 4.38 9.31 -18.06
N ILE A 183 4.65 8.52 -19.08
CA ILE A 183 5.61 8.83 -20.14
C ILE A 183 4.84 9.15 -21.43
N GLU A 184 5.25 10.21 -22.11
CA GLU A 184 4.76 10.61 -23.42
C GLU A 184 5.89 10.48 -24.44
N ILE A 185 5.58 9.89 -25.59
CA ILE A 185 6.50 9.79 -26.72
C ILE A 185 5.80 10.31 -27.97
N GLY A 186 6.24 11.47 -28.45
CA GLY A 186 5.84 12.03 -29.74
C GLY A 186 7.01 12.10 -30.72
N PRO A 187 6.80 12.66 -31.93
CA PRO A 187 7.83 12.67 -32.98
C PRO A 187 9.08 13.45 -32.62
N LYS A 188 8.95 14.53 -31.82
CA LYS A 188 10.11 15.30 -31.32
C LYS A 188 10.95 14.47 -30.34
N ASP A 189 10.28 13.68 -29.51
CA ASP A 189 10.94 12.83 -28.51
C ASP A 189 11.68 11.69 -29.21
N LEU A 190 11.06 11.09 -30.24
CA LEU A 190 11.68 10.09 -31.09
C LEU A 190 12.90 10.63 -31.85
N ALA A 191 12.79 11.81 -32.48
CA ALA A 191 13.89 12.42 -33.24
C ALA A 191 15.11 12.78 -32.36
N ASN A 192 14.87 13.12 -31.09
CA ASN A 192 15.90 13.50 -30.13
C ASN A 192 16.36 12.35 -29.23
N ASN A 193 15.84 11.13 -29.43
CA ASN A 193 16.11 9.97 -28.58
C ASN A 193 15.89 10.26 -27.07
N GLN A 194 14.74 10.85 -26.75
CA GLN A 194 14.36 11.22 -25.39
C GLN A 194 12.90 10.83 -25.13
N VAL A 195 12.45 11.02 -23.89
CA VAL A 195 11.03 10.91 -23.52
C VAL A 195 10.63 12.09 -22.66
N ARG A 196 9.34 12.41 -22.66
CA ARG A 196 8.75 13.34 -21.68
C ARG A 196 8.08 12.54 -20.57
N TYR A 197 8.31 12.88 -19.32
CA TYR A 197 7.66 12.22 -18.19
C TYR A 197 6.95 13.21 -17.27
N PHE A 198 5.91 12.73 -16.60
CA PHE A 198 5.11 13.44 -15.62
C PHE A 198 4.99 12.56 -14.38
N VAL A 199 5.15 13.16 -13.20
CA VAL A 199 4.97 12.50 -11.90
C VAL A 199 3.78 13.17 -11.22
N TYR A 200 2.92 12.37 -10.62
CA TYR A 200 1.75 12.82 -9.87
C TYR A 200 1.96 12.66 -8.37
#